data_AF-A0A7S4MW97-F1
#
_entry.id   AF-A0A7S4MW97-F1
#
_cell.length_a   1.000
_cell.length_b   1.000
_cell.length_c   1.000
_cell.angle_alpha   90.00
_cell.angle_beta   90.00
_cell.angle_gamma   90.00
#
_symmetry.space_group_name_H-M   'P 1'
#
loop_
_entity.id
_entity.type
_entity.pdbx_description
1 polymer ?
#
loop_
_entity_poly.entity_id
_entity_poly.type
_entity_poly.pdbx_seq_one_letter_code
_entity_poly.pdbx_strand_id
1 'polypeptide(L)'
;ALQPLDMSDKVLWGKDVVSDVIDRSELHGWTPRKFDNRNPGQEHLVLLDKPNPNDGVKPMVLCIWCTTGKIGSYLKHPKSPKKRIPLFRGLDCATWKELDAILVNPRAHTGHGYRTKAQRQAKKMEHGPAAPQDTLPPKPKHRPQPSRGKPTSPNFEPAATEQARITTAATVRGRVRFYDARVRFYGFLTAEDGRDIHVGRNHIKKGHRLYDGTPVEFEVLTTPRGLQARKVRVVAA
;
A
#
# COMPACT_ATOMS: atom_id res chain seq x y z
N ALA A 1 -18.16 3.18 -43.15
CA ALA A 1 -16.71 3.27 -43.40
C ALA A 1 -16.00 3.36 -42.06
N LEU A 2 -15.21 2.35 -41.70
CA LEU A 2 -14.36 2.39 -40.51
C LEU A 2 -13.21 3.34 -40.82
N GLN A 3 -13.14 4.47 -40.12
CA GLN A 3 -12.00 5.37 -40.27
C GLN A 3 -10.71 4.66 -39.83
N PRO A 4 -9.60 4.82 -40.55
CA PRO A 4 -8.32 4.25 -40.12
C PRO A 4 -7.93 4.84 -38.77
N LEU A 5 -7.56 3.97 -37.82
CA LEU A 5 -6.99 4.38 -36.54
C LEU A 5 -5.72 5.18 -36.82
N ASP A 6 -5.77 6.49 -36.58
CA ASP A 6 -4.60 7.36 -36.65
C ASP A 6 -3.56 6.87 -35.64
N MET A 7 -2.47 6.29 -36.15
CA MET A 7 -1.39 5.73 -35.35
C MET A 7 -0.57 6.83 -34.64
N SER A 8 -0.79 8.11 -34.98
CA SER A 8 -0.11 9.27 -34.40
C SER A 8 -0.63 9.63 -32.99
N ASP A 9 -1.80 9.12 -32.61
CA ASP A 9 -2.42 9.40 -31.31
C ASP A 9 -1.91 8.49 -30.19
N LYS A 10 -1.09 7.49 -30.51
CA LYS A 10 -0.63 6.50 -29.53
C LYS A 10 0.46 7.09 -28.62
N VAL A 11 0.29 6.96 -27.31
CA VAL A 11 1.30 7.36 -26.33
C VAL A 11 2.38 6.30 -26.24
N LEU A 12 3.61 6.68 -26.58
CA LEU A 12 4.80 5.86 -26.33
C LEU A 12 5.27 6.12 -24.89
N TRP A 13 4.73 5.35 -23.95
CA TRP A 13 5.09 5.44 -22.55
C TRP A 13 6.58 5.14 -22.33
N GLY A 14 7.29 6.06 -21.69
CA GLY A 14 8.74 6.03 -21.53
C GLY A 14 9.23 7.10 -20.56
N LYS A 15 10.56 7.30 -20.51
CA LYS A 15 11.16 8.38 -19.71
C LYS A 15 10.93 9.75 -20.33
N ASP A 16 10.89 9.80 -21.65
CA ASP A 16 10.89 11.04 -22.44
C ASP A 16 9.51 11.71 -22.51
N VAL A 17 8.44 10.96 -22.21
CA VAL A 17 7.05 11.46 -22.27
C VAL A 17 6.66 12.32 -21.05
N VAL A 18 7.55 12.47 -20.07
CA VAL A 18 7.27 13.19 -18.81
C VAL A 18 6.96 14.67 -19.06
N SER A 19 7.75 15.34 -19.92
CA SER A 19 7.52 16.75 -20.29
C SER A 19 6.18 16.91 -20.99
N ASP A 20 5.90 16.07 -21.98
CA ASP A 20 4.66 16.15 -22.77
C ASP A 20 3.41 15.95 -21.89
N VAL A 21 3.49 15.04 -20.92
CA VAL A 21 2.44 14.83 -19.92
C VAL A 21 2.27 16.06 -19.04
N ILE A 22 3.36 16.71 -18.62
CA ILE A 22 3.30 17.93 -17.80
C ILE A 22 2.65 19.06 -18.61
N ASP A 23 3.15 19.35 -19.81
CA ASP A 23 2.66 20.45 -20.65
C ASP A 23 1.16 20.31 -20.94
N ARG A 24 0.71 19.11 -21.32
CA ARG A 24 -0.72 18.82 -21.54
C ARG A 24 -1.55 18.96 -20.26
N SER A 25 -1.01 18.53 -19.14
CA SER A 25 -1.71 18.65 -17.86
C SER A 25 -1.91 20.12 -17.47
N GLU A 26 -0.91 20.97 -17.71
CA GLU A 26 -0.99 22.41 -17.48
C GLU A 26 -2.02 23.08 -18.38
N LEU A 27 -2.15 22.67 -19.65
CA LEU A 27 -3.23 23.13 -20.54
C LEU A 27 -4.63 22.84 -19.98
N HIS A 28 -4.78 21.75 -19.23
CA HIS A 28 -6.02 21.39 -18.55
C HIS A 28 -6.15 21.98 -17.14
N GLY A 29 -5.27 22.92 -16.76
CA GLY A 29 -5.31 23.61 -15.46
C GLY A 29 -4.87 22.73 -14.29
N TRP A 30 -4.05 21.71 -14.54
CA TRP A 30 -3.37 20.96 -13.50
C TRP A 30 -2.01 21.58 -13.19
N THR A 31 -1.63 21.57 -11.92
CA THR A 31 -0.33 22.06 -11.48
C THR A 31 0.56 20.88 -11.11
N PRO A 32 1.73 20.70 -11.75
CA PRO A 32 2.66 19.65 -11.38
C PRO A 32 3.26 19.91 -9.99
N ARG A 33 3.33 18.86 -9.17
CA ARG A 33 4.04 18.91 -7.90
C ARG A 33 5.54 18.80 -8.16
N LYS A 34 6.31 19.71 -7.57
CA LYS A 34 7.77 19.55 -7.51
C LYS A 34 8.10 18.32 -6.66
N PHE A 35 8.77 17.35 -7.28
CA PHE A 35 9.36 16.25 -6.53
C PHE A 35 10.61 16.77 -5.81
N ASP A 36 10.67 16.56 -4.50
CA ASP A 36 11.95 16.61 -3.81
C ASP A 36 12.79 15.45 -4.33
N ASN A 37 13.95 15.74 -4.94
CA ASN A 37 14.93 14.79 -5.52
C ASN A 37 15.50 13.75 -4.52
N ARG A 38 14.87 13.55 -3.37
CA ARG A 38 15.26 12.60 -2.32
C ARG A 38 14.84 11.15 -2.60
N ASN A 39 13.99 10.92 -3.61
CA ASN A 39 13.56 9.59 -4.04
C ASN A 39 13.92 9.34 -5.53
N PRO A 40 15.12 8.82 -5.83
CA PRO A 40 15.58 8.60 -7.21
C PRO A 40 14.77 7.55 -8.00
N GLY A 41 13.81 6.86 -7.36
CA GLY A 41 12.92 5.89 -8.03
C GLY A 41 11.61 6.47 -8.56
N GLN A 42 11.37 7.78 -8.44
CA GLN A 42 10.11 8.44 -8.81
C GLN A 42 10.26 9.46 -9.96
N GLU A 43 11.41 9.46 -10.64
CA GLU A 43 11.71 10.37 -11.77
C GLU A 43 10.69 10.35 -12.92
N HIS A 44 9.91 9.27 -13.07
CA HIS A 44 8.89 9.13 -14.13
C HIS A 44 7.46 9.15 -13.62
N LEU A 45 7.26 9.55 -12.37
CA LEU A 45 5.95 9.72 -11.76
C LEU A 45 5.61 11.21 -11.77
N VAL A 46 4.58 11.57 -12.53
CA VAL A 46 4.05 12.94 -12.53
C VAL A 46 2.89 13.00 -11.53
N LEU A 47 3.05 13.81 -10.48
CA LEU A 47 1.95 14.15 -9.57
C LEU A 47 1.40 15.52 -9.97
N LEU A 48 0.08 15.58 -10.09
CA LEU A 48 -0.65 16.76 -10.52
C LEU A 48 -1.71 17.10 -9.49
N ASP A 49 -1.83 18.38 -9.19
CA ASP A 49 -2.90 18.93 -8.36
C ASP A 49 -3.85 19.80 -9.19
N LYS A 50 -5.14 19.72 -8.89
CA LYS A 50 -6.12 20.65 -9.44
C LYS A 50 -7.11 21.06 -8.36
N PRO A 51 -7.50 22.35 -8.26
CA PRO A 51 -8.52 22.79 -7.31
C PRO A 51 -9.78 21.94 -7.47
N ASN A 52 -10.32 21.46 -6.34
CA ASN A 52 -11.55 20.68 -6.38
C ASN A 52 -12.74 21.66 -6.37
N PRO A 53 -13.53 21.73 -7.45
CA PRO A 53 -14.65 22.68 -7.55
C PRO A 53 -15.74 22.45 -6.50
N ASN A 54 -15.84 21.25 -5.93
CA ASN A 54 -16.92 20.89 -5.01
C ASN A 54 -16.63 21.22 -3.54
N ASP A 55 -15.37 21.37 -3.15
CA ASP A 55 -15.02 21.51 -1.73
C ASP A 55 -14.05 22.66 -1.44
N GLY A 56 -13.20 23.07 -2.39
CA GLY A 56 -12.17 24.11 -2.18
C GLY A 56 -11.06 23.77 -1.16
N VAL A 57 -11.33 22.92 -0.15
CA VAL A 57 -10.42 22.65 0.99
C VAL A 57 -9.25 21.75 0.62
N LYS A 58 -9.43 20.79 -0.30
CA LYS A 58 -8.35 19.86 -0.69
C LYS A 58 -8.35 19.64 -2.21
N PRO A 59 -7.20 19.76 -2.88
CA PRO A 59 -7.12 19.57 -4.33
C PRO A 59 -7.38 18.12 -4.73
N MET A 60 -7.88 17.94 -5.94
CA MET A 60 -7.83 16.68 -6.67
C MET A 60 -6.38 16.35 -6.95
N VAL A 61 -6.02 15.08 -6.81
CA VAL A 61 -4.65 14.61 -7.08
C VAL A 61 -4.72 13.57 -8.18
N LEU A 62 -3.88 13.72 -9.20
CA LEU A 62 -3.69 12.77 -10.27
C LEU A 62 -2.23 12.31 -10.27
N CYS A 63 -2.01 11.01 -10.37
CA CYS A 63 -0.69 10.39 -10.45
C CYS A 63 -0.57 9.66 -11.78
N ILE A 64 0.44 10.00 -12.58
CA ILE A 64 0.71 9.39 -13.89
C ILE A 64 2.09 8.75 -13.85
N TRP A 65 2.13 7.43 -14.01
CA TRP A 65 3.37 6.66 -14.09
C TRP A 65 3.78 6.53 -15.55
N CYS A 66 4.62 7.45 -16.03
CA CYS A 66 4.99 7.57 -17.44
C CYS A 66 5.71 6.33 -18.01
N THR A 67 6.38 5.54 -17.18
CA THR A 67 7.02 4.27 -17.60
C THR A 67 6.03 3.13 -17.88
N THR A 68 4.84 3.19 -17.30
CA THR A 68 3.86 2.07 -17.36
C THR A 68 2.52 2.49 -17.95
N GLY A 69 2.33 3.78 -18.25
CA GLY A 69 1.04 4.35 -18.66
C GLY A 69 -0.07 4.20 -17.63
N LYS A 70 0.27 3.86 -16.38
CA LYS A 70 -0.71 3.74 -15.31
C LYS A 70 -1.10 5.14 -14.84
N ILE A 71 -2.40 5.35 -14.62
CA ILE A 71 -2.95 6.62 -14.16
C ILE A 71 -3.84 6.38 -12.95
N GLY A 72 -3.58 7.09 -11.86
CA GLY A 72 -4.33 7.00 -10.60
C GLY A 72 -4.89 8.36 -10.21
N SER A 73 -6.22 8.50 -10.21
CA SER A 73 -6.90 9.70 -9.71
C SER A 73 -7.38 9.48 -8.28
N TYR A 74 -7.00 10.35 -7.35
CA TYR A 74 -7.39 10.30 -5.95
C TYR A 74 -8.48 11.33 -5.68
N LEU A 75 -9.72 10.89 -5.81
CA LEU A 75 -10.89 11.75 -5.74
C LEU A 75 -11.72 11.43 -4.50
N LYS A 76 -12.43 12.43 -3.97
CA LYS A 76 -13.43 12.17 -2.93
C LYS A 76 -14.57 11.32 -3.48
N HIS A 77 -15.03 10.36 -2.69
CA HIS A 77 -16.18 9.55 -3.07
C HIS A 77 -17.46 10.38 -2.99
N PRO A 78 -18.33 10.39 -4.03
CA PRO A 78 -19.55 11.20 -4.03
C PRO A 78 -20.52 10.82 -2.90
N LYS A 79 -20.61 9.53 -2.55
CA LYS A 79 -21.46 9.06 -1.43
C LYS A 79 -20.72 9.01 -0.08
N SER A 80 -19.43 9.36 -0.04
CA SER A 80 -18.63 9.28 1.19
C SER A 80 -17.53 10.35 1.16
N PRO A 81 -17.88 11.64 1.34
CA PRO A 81 -16.96 12.77 1.16
C PRO A 81 -15.74 12.75 2.10
N LYS A 82 -15.83 11.99 3.20
CA LYS A 82 -14.72 11.74 4.14
C LYS A 82 -13.65 10.77 3.60
N LYS A 83 -13.93 10.00 2.53
CA LYS A 83 -13.03 9.00 1.95
C LYS A 83 -12.54 9.45 0.57
N ARG A 84 -11.22 9.39 0.36
CA ARG A 84 -10.64 9.42 -0.98
C ARG A 84 -10.54 8.00 -1.49
N ILE A 85 -11.07 7.75 -2.68
CA ILE A 85 -10.95 6.44 -3.33
C ILE A 85 -10.00 6.62 -4.51
N PRO A 86 -8.92 5.84 -4.57
CA PRO A 86 -8.08 5.83 -5.74
C PRO A 86 -8.83 5.13 -6.87
N LEU A 87 -8.97 5.83 -7.98
CA LEU A 87 -9.41 5.24 -9.24
C LEU A 87 -8.17 5.04 -10.10
N PHE A 88 -7.76 3.78 -10.23
CA PHE A 88 -6.63 3.38 -11.07
C PHE A 88 -7.12 2.92 -12.43
N ARG A 89 -6.46 3.42 -13.46
CA ARG A 89 -6.54 3.00 -14.86
C ARG A 89 -5.16 2.45 -15.21
N GLY A 90 -5.08 1.18 -15.61
CA GLY A 90 -3.79 0.52 -15.89
C GLY A 90 -3.59 0.32 -17.38
N LEU A 91 -2.32 0.33 -17.82
CA LEU A 91 -1.69 -0.08 -19.10
C LEU A 91 -2.35 0.21 -20.46
N ASP A 92 -3.58 0.71 -20.46
CA ASP A 92 -4.45 0.80 -21.63
C ASP A 92 -4.85 2.25 -21.94
N CYS A 93 -4.28 3.26 -21.26
CA CYS A 93 -4.30 4.62 -21.83
C CYS A 93 -3.31 4.61 -22.99
N ALA A 94 -3.76 4.06 -24.11
CA ALA A 94 -2.95 3.87 -25.30
C ALA A 94 -2.85 5.16 -26.09
N THR A 95 -3.77 6.12 -25.90
CA THR A 95 -3.82 7.34 -26.70
C THR A 95 -3.80 8.64 -25.89
N TRP A 96 -3.25 9.69 -26.51
CA TRP A 96 -3.24 11.03 -25.94
C TRP A 96 -4.65 11.55 -25.66
N LYS A 97 -5.60 11.23 -26.54
CA LYS A 97 -7.02 11.55 -26.38
C LYS A 97 -7.64 10.96 -25.11
N GLU A 98 -7.24 9.75 -24.72
CA GLU A 98 -7.70 9.14 -23.47
C GLU A 98 -7.10 9.85 -22.24
N LEU A 99 -5.84 10.26 -22.31
CA LEU A 99 -5.22 11.07 -21.26
C LEU A 99 -5.95 12.41 -21.13
N ASP A 100 -6.20 13.11 -22.23
CA ASP A 100 -6.90 14.39 -22.24
C ASP A 100 -8.33 14.24 -21.67
N ALA A 101 -9.03 13.16 -22.00
CA ALA A 101 -10.34 12.85 -21.43
C ALA A 101 -10.30 12.67 -19.90
N ILE A 102 -9.22 12.08 -19.36
CA ILE A 102 -9.01 11.95 -17.90
C ILE A 102 -8.65 13.30 -17.26
N LEU A 103 -7.85 14.13 -17.94
CA LEU A 103 -7.45 15.45 -17.45
C LEU A 103 -8.66 16.40 -17.38
N VAL A 104 -9.58 16.30 -18.34
CA VAL A 104 -10.86 17.02 -18.34
C VAL A 104 -11.80 16.47 -17.26
N ASN A 105 -11.99 15.16 -17.21
CA ASN A 105 -12.85 14.50 -16.23
C ASN A 105 -12.11 13.39 -15.49
N PRO A 106 -11.53 13.69 -14.31
CA PRO A 106 -10.81 12.70 -13.51
C PRO A 106 -11.66 11.54 -13.01
N ARG A 107 -12.99 11.62 -13.11
CA ARG A 107 -13.91 10.52 -12.77
C ARG A 107 -14.26 9.65 -13.98
N ALA A 108 -13.85 10.03 -15.19
CA ALA A 108 -14.13 9.26 -16.39
C ALA A 108 -13.51 7.87 -16.28
N HIS A 109 -14.33 6.85 -16.52
CA HIS A 109 -13.85 5.48 -16.66
C HIS A 109 -13.53 5.25 -18.13
N THR A 110 -12.34 4.74 -18.43
CA THR A 110 -11.97 4.35 -19.81
C THR A 110 -12.44 2.94 -20.15
N GLY A 111 -13.19 2.25 -19.28
CA GLY A 111 -13.56 0.84 -19.44
C GLY A 111 -12.41 -0.15 -19.18
N HIS A 112 -11.18 0.34 -19.13
CA HIS A 112 -9.97 -0.43 -18.89
C HIS A 112 -9.64 -0.60 -17.40
N GLY A 113 -9.23 -1.81 -17.00
CA GLY A 113 -8.82 -2.11 -15.62
C GLY A 113 -9.94 -2.31 -14.59
N TYR A 114 -11.21 -2.06 -14.93
CA TYR A 114 -12.35 -2.34 -14.06
C TYR A 114 -13.04 -3.63 -14.49
N ARG A 115 -12.87 -4.70 -13.70
CA ARG A 115 -13.65 -5.92 -13.89
C ARG A 115 -14.96 -5.79 -13.11
N THR A 116 -16.08 -5.97 -13.79
CA THR A 116 -17.37 -6.14 -13.12
C THR A 116 -17.31 -7.35 -12.18
N LYS A 117 -18.21 -7.39 -11.19
CA LYS A 117 -18.32 -8.55 -10.29
C LYS A 117 -18.49 -9.85 -11.07
N ALA A 118 -19.27 -9.80 -12.16
CA ALA A 118 -19.46 -10.91 -13.10
C ALA A 118 -18.15 -11.31 -13.81
N GLN A 119 -17.41 -10.35 -14.37
CA GLN A 119 -16.10 -10.63 -15.02
C GLN A 119 -15.06 -11.19 -14.04
N ARG A 120 -15.09 -10.78 -12.77
CA ARG A 120 -14.22 -11.35 -11.72
C ARG A 120 -14.62 -12.79 -11.37
N GLN A 121 -15.92 -13.10 -11.36
CA GLN A 121 -16.43 -14.46 -11.12
C GLN A 121 -16.13 -15.38 -12.31
N ALA A 122 -16.34 -14.92 -13.55
CA ALA A 122 -16.03 -15.67 -14.76
C ALA A 122 -14.53 -16.03 -14.85
N LYS A 123 -13.63 -15.08 -14.60
CA LYS A 123 -12.18 -15.37 -14.59
C LYS A 123 -11.79 -16.38 -13.50
N LYS A 124 -12.49 -16.38 -12.37
CA LYS A 124 -12.27 -17.35 -11.28
C LYS A 124 -12.72 -18.76 -11.66
N MET A 125 -13.75 -18.88 -12.50
CA MET A 125 -14.21 -20.16 -13.06
C MET A 125 -13.28 -20.65 -14.17
N GLU A 126 -12.77 -19.74 -14.99
CA GLU A 126 -11.85 -20.04 -16.10
C GLU A 126 -10.48 -20.55 -15.63
N HIS A 127 -9.99 -20.09 -14.46
CA HIS A 127 -8.72 -20.56 -13.89
C HIS A 127 -8.83 -21.91 -13.16
N GLY A 128 -9.99 -22.58 -13.23
CA GLY A 128 -10.27 -23.83 -12.52
C GLY A 128 -10.20 -23.67 -10.99
N PRO A 129 -10.78 -24.61 -10.22
CA PRO A 129 -10.40 -24.72 -8.82
C PRO A 129 -8.90 -25.06 -8.78
N ALA A 130 -8.12 -24.32 -7.98
CA ALA A 130 -6.79 -24.76 -7.61
C ALA A 130 -6.89 -26.22 -7.12
N ALA A 131 -6.02 -27.10 -7.62
CA ALA A 131 -6.00 -28.52 -7.29
C ALA A 131 -6.20 -28.73 -5.77
N PRO A 132 -6.96 -29.76 -5.36
CA PRO A 132 -7.17 -30.04 -3.94
C PRO A 132 -5.81 -30.18 -3.25
N GLN A 133 -5.52 -29.28 -2.31
CA GLN A 133 -4.33 -29.34 -1.48
C GLN A 133 -4.54 -30.41 -0.40
N ASP A 134 -4.48 -31.67 -0.79
CA ASP A 134 -4.69 -32.81 0.11
C ASP A 134 -3.41 -33.33 0.78
N THR A 135 -2.37 -32.50 0.90
CA THR A 135 -1.15 -32.86 1.65
C THR A 135 -0.61 -31.77 2.57
N LEU A 136 -1.36 -30.71 2.84
CA LEU A 136 -1.02 -29.78 3.93
C LEU A 136 -1.96 -29.98 5.12
N PRO A 137 -1.43 -30.11 6.35
CA PRO A 137 -2.26 -30.28 7.53
C PRO A 137 -3.24 -29.09 7.65
N PRO A 138 -4.48 -29.33 8.10
CA PRO A 138 -5.52 -28.33 8.09
C PRO A 138 -5.10 -27.10 8.89
N LYS A 139 -5.25 -25.91 8.27
CA LYS A 139 -5.16 -24.64 8.99
C LYS A 139 -6.05 -24.71 10.24
N PRO A 140 -5.54 -24.31 11.43
CA PRO A 140 -6.34 -24.35 12.64
C PRO A 140 -7.63 -23.55 12.44
N LYS A 141 -8.77 -24.21 12.68
CA LYS A 141 -10.10 -23.65 12.57
C LYS A 141 -10.18 -22.39 13.43
N HIS A 142 -10.80 -21.34 12.89
CA HIS A 142 -11.08 -20.10 13.59
C HIS A 142 -11.58 -20.36 15.02
N ARG A 143 -10.79 -19.94 16.02
CA ARG A 143 -11.29 -19.72 17.37
C ARG A 143 -12.48 -18.74 17.26
N PRO A 144 -13.64 -19.03 17.86
CA PRO A 144 -14.80 -18.14 17.78
C PRO A 144 -14.41 -16.76 18.30
N GLN A 145 -14.68 -15.73 17.50
CA GLN A 145 -14.53 -14.35 17.94
C GLN A 145 -15.62 -14.08 18.99
N PRO A 146 -15.30 -13.51 20.16
CA PRO A 146 -16.33 -13.00 21.04
C PRO A 146 -17.12 -11.91 20.30
N SER A 147 -18.44 -12.03 20.38
CA SER A 147 -19.41 -11.11 19.79
C SER A 147 -19.09 -9.68 20.22
N ARG A 148 -18.83 -8.83 19.23
CA ARG A 148 -18.58 -7.40 19.44
C ARG A 148 -19.91 -6.73 19.76
N GLY A 149 -20.26 -6.71 21.03
CA GLY A 149 -21.35 -5.89 21.56
C GLY A 149 -21.18 -4.45 21.12
N LYS A 150 -22.28 -3.87 20.62
CA LYS A 150 -22.41 -2.47 20.22
C LYS A 150 -22.13 -1.60 21.46
N PRO A 151 -21.12 -0.70 21.48
CA PRO A 151 -20.98 0.20 22.61
C PRO A 151 -22.04 1.29 22.49
N THR A 152 -23.09 1.16 23.28
CA THR A 152 -23.87 2.29 23.76
C THR A 152 -22.96 3.11 24.67
N SER A 153 -22.76 4.38 24.32
CA SER A 153 -22.01 5.32 25.15
C SER A 153 -22.72 5.56 26.48
N PRO A 154 -21.98 5.58 27.61
CA PRO A 154 -22.29 6.48 28.69
C PRO A 154 -21.23 7.58 28.74
N ASN A 155 -21.73 8.80 28.80
CA ASN A 155 -21.00 10.02 29.05
C ASN A 155 -20.40 9.98 30.47
N PHE A 156 -19.08 10.16 30.63
CA PHE A 156 -18.47 10.65 31.87
C PHE A 156 -17.20 11.44 31.55
N GLU A 157 -17.11 12.57 32.24
CA GLU A 157 -16.11 13.64 32.22
C GLU A 157 -14.69 13.24 32.70
N PRO A 158 -13.68 14.13 32.57
CA PRO A 158 -12.27 13.76 32.50
C PRO A 158 -11.60 13.69 33.87
N ALA A 159 -10.83 12.64 34.13
CA ALA A 159 -9.90 12.56 35.25
C ALA A 159 -8.67 11.72 34.90
N ALA A 160 -7.53 12.17 35.40
CA ALA A 160 -6.19 11.61 35.22
C ALA A 160 -6.03 10.19 35.80
N THR A 161 -4.81 9.62 35.63
CA THR A 161 -4.28 8.45 36.39
C THR A 161 -4.73 7.12 35.73
N GLU A 162 -3.98 6.05 35.47
CA GLU A 162 -2.63 5.59 35.78
C GLU A 162 -2.49 4.14 35.25
N GLN A 163 -1.32 3.77 34.71
CA GLN A 163 -0.82 2.39 34.49
C GLN A 163 -1.71 1.32 33.82
N ALA A 164 -1.53 1.15 32.50
CA ALA A 164 -1.57 -0.18 31.88
C ALA A 164 -0.15 -0.75 31.87
N ARG A 165 0.09 -1.69 32.80
CA ARG A 165 1.36 -2.37 33.09
C ARG A 165 1.99 -2.96 31.82
N ILE A 166 3.09 -2.35 31.37
CA ILE A 166 4.04 -2.96 30.45
C ILE A 166 5.08 -3.66 31.32
N THR A 167 4.94 -4.97 31.51
CA THR A 167 5.94 -5.74 32.24
C THR A 167 6.27 -7.00 31.46
N THR A 168 7.42 -6.98 30.79
CA THR A 168 8.51 -7.97 30.88
C THR A 168 9.69 -7.40 30.09
N ALA A 169 10.48 -6.52 30.70
CA ALA A 169 11.72 -6.00 30.13
C ALA A 169 12.89 -7.01 30.32
N ALA A 170 12.63 -8.30 30.09
CA ALA A 170 13.69 -9.29 30.08
C ALA A 170 14.42 -9.18 28.75
N THR A 171 15.72 -8.93 28.82
CA THR A 171 16.60 -9.01 27.66
C THR A 171 16.84 -10.50 27.39
N VAL A 172 16.39 -10.99 26.24
CA VAL A 172 16.41 -12.39 25.85
C VAL A 172 17.35 -12.56 24.66
N ARG A 173 18.08 -13.67 24.65
CA ARG A 173 18.92 -14.07 23.52
C ARG A 173 18.17 -15.03 22.62
N GLY A 174 18.49 -14.99 21.34
CA GLY A 174 17.89 -15.86 20.35
C GLY A 174 18.63 -15.82 19.02
N ARG A 175 18.04 -16.47 18.03
CA ARG A 175 18.56 -16.50 16.66
C ARG A 175 17.52 -15.95 15.69
N VAL A 176 18.00 -15.31 14.63
CA VAL A 176 17.12 -14.89 13.53
C VAL A 176 16.65 -16.13 12.79
N ARG A 177 15.34 -16.38 12.79
CA ARG A 177 14.75 -17.48 12.00
C ARG A 177 14.64 -17.09 10.54
N PHE A 178 14.09 -15.91 10.29
CA PHE A 178 14.14 -15.28 8.97
C PHE A 178 13.93 -13.77 9.10
N TYR A 179 14.53 -12.99 8.19
CA TYR A 179 14.25 -11.56 8.08
C TYR A 179 14.22 -11.09 6.62
N ASP A 180 13.07 -10.57 6.18
CA ASP A 180 12.94 -9.99 4.84
C ASP A 180 13.21 -8.48 4.88
N ALA A 181 14.47 -8.11 4.60
CA ALA A 181 14.91 -6.72 4.53
C ALA A 181 14.51 -6.00 3.23
N ARG A 182 13.98 -6.72 2.22
CA ARG A 182 13.80 -6.19 0.85
C ARG A 182 12.35 -5.83 0.53
N VAL A 183 11.41 -6.72 0.84
CA VAL A 183 10.00 -6.56 0.40
C VAL A 183 9.09 -6.21 1.57
N ARG A 184 9.25 -6.90 2.70
CA ARG A 184 8.25 -6.88 3.77
C ARG A 184 8.69 -6.17 5.05
N PHE A 185 9.99 -5.95 5.23
CA PHE A 185 10.58 -5.25 6.38
C PHE A 185 10.18 -5.83 7.75
N TYR A 186 9.83 -7.12 7.79
CA TYR A 186 9.54 -7.89 9.00
C TYR A 186 10.28 -9.23 8.98
N GLY A 187 10.40 -9.84 10.15
CA GLY A 187 10.92 -11.18 10.32
C GLY A 187 10.48 -11.80 11.65
N PHE A 188 11.06 -12.96 11.93
CA PHE A 188 10.83 -13.69 13.18
C PHE A 188 12.16 -14.09 13.80
N LEU A 189 12.23 -13.96 15.12
CA LEU A 189 13.35 -14.39 15.94
C LEU A 189 12.90 -15.58 16.77
N THR A 190 13.72 -16.61 16.88
CA THR A 190 13.50 -17.73 17.78
C THR A 190 14.28 -17.45 19.06
N ALA A 191 13.57 -17.24 20.16
CA ALA A 191 14.18 -17.12 21.49
C ALA A 191 14.80 -18.46 21.92
N GLU A 192 15.69 -18.44 22.90
CA GLU A 192 16.22 -19.66 23.53
C GLU A 192 15.11 -20.55 24.11
N ASP A 193 13.99 -19.97 24.56
CA ASP A 193 12.80 -20.71 25.00
C ASP A 193 12.02 -21.40 23.87
N GLY A 194 12.49 -21.35 22.62
CA GLY A 194 11.84 -21.95 21.44
C GLY A 194 10.63 -21.17 20.92
N ARG A 195 10.32 -20.00 21.47
CA ARG A 195 9.20 -19.15 21.04
C ARG A 195 9.57 -18.27 19.85
N ASP A 196 8.67 -18.17 18.88
CA ASP A 196 8.80 -17.25 17.75
C ASP A 196 8.32 -15.84 18.13
N ILE A 197 9.17 -14.85 17.88
CA ILE A 197 8.96 -13.47 18.28
C ILE A 197 9.03 -12.58 17.05
N HIS A 198 7.99 -11.77 16.85
CA HIS A 198 7.87 -10.92 15.68
C HIS A 198 8.80 -9.72 15.77
N VAL A 199 9.60 -9.47 14.72
CA VAL A 199 10.49 -8.30 14.62
C VAL A 199 10.13 -7.47 13.38
N GLY A 200 10.03 -6.15 13.57
CA GLY A 200 9.85 -5.19 12.49
C GLY A 200 11.03 -4.24 12.37
N ARG A 201 11.24 -3.62 11.20
CA ARG A 201 12.36 -2.68 10.93
C ARG A 201 12.56 -1.60 12.00
N ASN A 202 11.48 -1.04 12.55
CA ASN A 202 11.57 0.04 13.54
C ASN A 202 12.13 -0.39 14.91
N HIS A 203 12.25 -1.69 15.15
CA HIS A 203 12.72 -2.27 16.41
C HIS A 203 14.18 -2.73 16.37
N ILE A 204 14.82 -2.60 15.19
CA ILE A 204 16.22 -2.94 14.97
C ILE A 204 17.05 -1.68 15.14
N LYS A 205 18.13 -1.75 15.93
CA LYS A 205 19.04 -0.61 16.12
C LYS A 205 19.71 -0.26 14.78
N LYS A 206 19.76 1.05 14.46
CA LYS A 206 20.38 1.56 13.22
C LYS A 206 21.80 1.01 13.07
N GLY A 207 22.13 0.45 11.90
CA GLY A 207 23.44 -0.13 11.59
C GLY A 207 23.54 -1.65 11.73
N HIS A 208 22.59 -2.32 12.39
CA HIS A 208 22.57 -3.78 12.48
C HIS A 208 21.69 -4.39 11.39
N ARG A 209 22.27 -5.27 10.57
CA ARG A 209 21.52 -6.11 9.62
C ARG A 209 21.27 -7.48 10.24
N LEU A 210 20.03 -7.95 10.11
CA LEU A 210 19.65 -9.30 10.52
C LEU A 210 19.78 -10.22 9.32
N TYR A 211 20.62 -11.25 9.45
CA TYR A 211 20.70 -12.37 8.53
C TYR A 211 20.20 -13.62 9.22
N ASP A 212 19.66 -14.55 8.44
CA ASP A 212 19.16 -15.82 8.94
C ASP A 212 20.26 -16.56 9.70
N GLY A 213 19.93 -17.08 10.89
CA GLY A 213 20.86 -17.76 11.79
C GLY A 213 21.71 -16.85 12.69
N THR A 214 21.68 -15.52 12.51
CA THR A 214 22.50 -14.60 13.32
C THR A 214 22.05 -14.59 14.80
N PRO A 215 22.98 -14.70 15.77
CA PRO A 215 22.66 -14.54 17.19
C PRO A 215 22.32 -13.08 17.52
N VAL A 216 21.21 -12.89 18.22
CA VAL A 216 20.66 -11.58 18.56
C VAL A 216 20.20 -11.53 20.00
N GLU A 217 20.25 -10.32 20.56
CA GLU A 217 19.74 -9.99 21.87
C GLU A 217 18.63 -8.94 21.72
N PHE A 218 17.49 -9.17 22.37
CA PHE A 218 16.31 -8.33 22.22
C PHE A 218 15.39 -8.39 23.44
N GLU A 219 14.57 -7.37 23.62
CA GLU A 219 13.55 -7.32 24.67
C GLU A 219 12.22 -7.89 24.13
N VAL A 220 11.55 -8.74 24.90
CA VAL A 220 10.26 -9.34 24.52
C VAL A 220 9.09 -8.52 25.07
N LEU A 221 8.31 -7.91 24.18
CA LEU A 221 7.14 -7.13 24.55
C LEU A 221 5.86 -7.91 24.20
N THR A 222 4.99 -8.11 25.19
CA THR A 222 3.63 -8.61 24.96
C THR A 222 2.76 -7.47 24.47
N THR A 223 2.33 -7.54 23.21
CA THR A 223 1.38 -6.58 22.62
C THR A 223 0.01 -7.22 22.42
N PRO A 224 -1.06 -6.44 22.22
CA PRO A 224 -2.35 -6.97 21.79
C PRO A 224 -2.29 -7.77 20.47
N ARG A 225 -1.19 -7.68 19.71
CA ARG A 225 -0.95 -8.40 18.45
C ARG A 225 -0.04 -9.63 18.61
N GLY A 226 0.45 -9.93 19.82
CA GLY A 226 1.36 -11.03 20.11
C GLY A 226 2.72 -10.57 20.65
N LEU A 227 3.66 -11.52 20.73
CA LEU A 227 5.03 -11.28 21.20
C LEU A 227 5.83 -10.52 20.15
N GLN A 228 6.43 -9.41 20.55
CA GLN A 228 7.18 -8.52 19.68
C GLN A 228 8.56 -8.20 20.24
N ALA A 229 9.59 -8.29 19.40
CA ALA A 229 10.94 -7.94 19.77
C ALA A 229 11.15 -6.42 19.73
N ARG A 230 11.86 -5.89 20.74
CA ARG A 230 12.27 -4.49 20.85
C ARG A 230 13.77 -4.39 21.11
N LYS A 231 14.37 -3.25 20.72
CA LYS A 231 15.81 -2.94 20.88
C LYS A 231 16.72 -4.09 20.42
N VAL A 232 16.43 -4.66 19.25
CA VAL A 232 17.19 -5.81 18.73
C VAL A 232 18.63 -5.39 18.41
N ARG A 233 19.59 -6.12 18.97
CA ARG A 233 21.04 -5.98 18.74
C ARG A 233 21.61 -7.31 18.27
N VAL A 234 22.55 -7.25 17.34
CA VAL A 234 23.33 -8.43 16.94
C VAL A 234 24.41 -8.63 18.00
N VAL A 235 24.46 -9.83 18.57
CA VAL A 235 25.56 -10.24 19.46
C VAL A 235 26.61 -10.82 18.53
N ALA A 236 27.55 -9.99 18.08
CA ALA A 236 28.69 -10.51 17.33
C ALA A 236 29.43 -11.48 18.24
N ALA A 237 29.59 -12.73 17.79
CA ALA A 237 30.57 -13.66 18.32
C ALA A 237 31.87 -13.47 17.53
#